data_AF-A0A534F766-F1
#
_entry.id   AF-A0A534F766-F1
#
_cell.length_a   1.000
_cell.length_b   1.000
_cell.length_c   1.000
_cell.angle_alpha   90.00
_cell.angle_beta   90.00
_cell.angle_gamma   90.00
#
_symmetry.space_group_name_H-M   'P 1'
#
loop_
_entity.id
_entity.type
_entity.pdbx_description
1 polymer ?
#
loop_
_entity_poly.entity_id
_entity_poly.type
_entity_poly.pdbx_seq_one_letter_code
_entity_poly.pdbx_strand_id
1 'polypeptide(L)'
;MRAERRHVRRHEALARARLAAAALALSALAACGGVAIKPDPALPRPLLQPLPASVGLVLPNELRNYLHKETRWGVEWHVALGPGHVRLLRDASR
;
A
#
# COMPACT_ATOMS: atom_id res chain seq x y z
N MET A 1 -21.76 -26.57 -47.11
CA MET A 1 -20.55 -25.86 -47.61
C MET A 1 -20.40 -24.41 -47.09
N ARG A 2 -21.14 -23.39 -47.56
CA ARG A 2 -20.92 -21.97 -47.14
C ARG A 2 -21.48 -21.62 -45.75
N ALA A 3 -22.58 -22.24 -45.34
CA ALA A 3 -23.22 -22.05 -44.03
C ALA A 3 -22.41 -22.71 -42.88
N GLU A 4 -21.95 -23.95 -43.06
CA GLU A 4 -21.10 -24.66 -42.08
C GLU A 4 -19.80 -23.89 -41.77
N ARG A 5 -19.15 -23.32 -42.80
CA ARG A 5 -17.95 -22.49 -42.62
C ARG A 5 -18.21 -21.24 -41.77
N ARG A 6 -19.44 -20.70 -41.77
CA ARG A 6 -19.82 -19.56 -40.89
C ARG A 6 -20.04 -20.00 -39.45
N HIS A 7 -20.63 -21.17 -39.23
CA HIS A 7 -20.79 -21.73 -37.89
C HIS A 7 -19.44 -22.02 -37.24
N VAL A 8 -18.53 -22.70 -37.95
CA VAL A 8 -17.17 -23.01 -37.45
C VAL A 8 -16.42 -21.72 -37.07
N ARG A 9 -16.43 -20.69 -37.94
CA ARG A 9 -15.79 -19.40 -37.63
C ARG A 9 -16.40 -18.67 -36.42
N ARG A 10 -17.71 -18.79 -36.21
CA ARG A 10 -18.39 -18.22 -35.02
C ARG A 10 -17.98 -18.96 -33.74
N HIS A 11 -17.86 -20.28 -33.78
CA HIS A 11 -17.38 -21.07 -32.63
C HIS A 11 -15.93 -20.75 -32.28
N GLU A 12 -15.05 -20.60 -33.27
CA GLU A 12 -13.66 -20.18 -33.06
C GLU A 12 -13.56 -18.77 -32.46
N ALA A 13 -14.34 -17.82 -32.98
CA ALA A 13 -14.38 -16.45 -32.46
C ALA A 13 -14.87 -16.40 -31.00
N LEU A 14 -15.91 -17.17 -30.67
CA LEU A 14 -16.43 -17.28 -29.30
C LEU A 14 -15.44 -17.98 -28.36
N ALA A 15 -14.74 -19.02 -28.83
CA ALA A 15 -13.71 -19.70 -28.05
C ALA A 15 -12.52 -18.77 -27.76
N ARG A 16 -12.06 -17.99 -28.74
CA ARG A 16 -11.01 -16.98 -28.55
C ARG A 16 -11.43 -15.88 -27.59
N ALA A 17 -12.68 -15.40 -27.69
CA ALA A 17 -13.21 -14.40 -26.78
C ALA A 17 -13.28 -14.91 -25.33
N ARG A 18 -13.68 -16.17 -25.12
CA ARG A 18 -13.68 -16.80 -23.78
C ARG A 18 -12.28 -16.94 -23.21
N LEU A 19 -11.30 -17.35 -24.02
CA LEU A 19 -9.90 -17.45 -23.60
C LEU A 19 -9.32 -16.08 -23.24
N ALA A 20 -9.63 -15.04 -24.04
CA ALA A 20 -9.22 -13.68 -23.75
C ALA A 20 -9.85 -13.15 -22.46
N ALA A 21 -11.15 -13.40 -22.24
CA ALA A 21 -11.83 -13.02 -21.00
C ALA A 21 -11.27 -13.75 -19.77
N ALA A 22 -10.95 -15.04 -19.89
CA ALA A 22 -10.33 -15.82 -18.83
C ALA A 22 -8.92 -15.32 -18.50
N ALA A 23 -8.11 -15.01 -19.52
CA ALA A 23 -6.78 -14.43 -19.35
C ALA A 23 -6.85 -13.05 -18.66
N LEU A 24 -7.82 -12.21 -19.06
CA LEU A 24 -8.04 -10.90 -18.44
C LEU A 24 -8.44 -11.04 -16.96
N ALA A 25 -9.37 -11.94 -16.65
CA ALA A 25 -9.78 -12.22 -15.27
C ALA A 25 -8.59 -12.71 -14.42
N LEU A 26 -7.78 -13.65 -14.92
CA LEU A 26 -6.60 -14.14 -14.21
C LEU A 26 -5.54 -13.05 -13.98
N SER A 27 -5.35 -12.15 -14.96
CA SER A 27 -4.43 -11.02 -14.80
C SER A 27 -4.90 -10.01 -13.75
N ALA A 28 -6.22 -9.83 -13.59
CA ALA A 28 -6.78 -8.96 -12.56
C ALA A 28 -6.53 -9.49 -11.14
N LEU A 29 -6.47 -10.82 -10.94
CA LEU A 29 -6.13 -11.41 -9.65
C LEU A 29 -4.65 -11.25 -9.28
N ALA A 30 -3.75 -11.19 -10.28
CA ALA A 30 -2.32 -10.95 -10.07
C ALA A 30 -1.99 -9.46 -9.83
N ALA A 31 -2.94 -8.54 -10.02
CA ALA A 31 -2.74 -7.10 -9.86
C ALA A 31 -2.82 -6.61 -8.40
N CYS A 32 -3.00 -7.49 -7.42
CA CYS A 32 -2.85 -7.16 -6.00
C CYS A 32 -1.37 -6.87 -5.69
N GLY A 33 -0.95 -5.62 -5.94
CA GLY A 33 0.40 -5.13 -5.70
C GLY A 33 0.67 -4.75 -4.24
N GLY A 34 1.82 -4.12 -4.01
CA GLY A 34 2.22 -3.64 -2.69
C GLY A 34 1.31 -2.54 -2.12
N VAL A 35 1.23 -2.46 -0.80
CA VAL A 35 0.42 -1.49 -0.05
C VAL A 35 1.30 -0.34 0.44
N ALA A 36 0.89 0.90 0.17
CA ALA A 36 1.51 2.10 0.72
C ALA A 36 0.56 2.79 1.69
N ILE A 37 1.01 3.03 2.93
CA ILE A 37 0.20 3.61 4.00
C ILE A 37 0.91 4.85 4.54
N LYS A 38 0.14 5.93 4.70
CA LYS A 38 0.56 7.15 5.41
C LYS A 38 -0.44 7.42 6.54
N PRO A 39 -0.21 6.85 7.74
CA PRO A 39 -1.10 7.05 8.87
C PRO A 39 -1.15 8.53 9.29
N ASP A 40 -2.33 8.99 9.71
CA ASP A 40 -2.45 10.26 10.41
C ASP A 40 -2.01 10.07 11.87
N PRO A 41 -1.00 10.81 12.39
CA PRO A 41 -0.47 10.60 13.72
C PRO A 41 -1.38 11.22 14.81
N ALA A 42 -2.58 10.68 14.97
CA ALA A 42 -3.48 10.97 16.08
C ALA A 42 -3.02 10.19 17.33
N LEU A 43 -1.99 10.71 18.01
CA LEU A 43 -1.42 10.11 19.21
C LEU A 43 -2.11 10.66 20.47
N PRO A 44 -2.33 9.82 21.50
CA PRO A 44 -2.84 10.28 22.79
C PRO A 44 -1.82 11.21 23.46
N ARG A 45 -2.30 12.10 24.34
CA ARG A 45 -1.40 12.93 25.15
C ARG A 45 -0.49 12.04 26.00
N PRO A 46 0.82 12.33 26.07
CA PRO A 46 1.72 11.60 26.95
C PRO A 46 1.29 11.74 28.42
N LEU A 47 1.40 10.64 29.17
CA LEU A 47 1.17 10.62 30.62
C LEU A 47 2.43 11.03 31.40
N LEU A 48 3.22 11.96 30.85
CA LEU A 48 4.47 12.43 31.43
C LEU A 48 4.25 13.77 32.11
N GLN A 49 4.90 13.97 33.26
CA GLN A 49 4.95 15.28 33.90
C GLN A 49 5.98 16.16 33.17
N PRO A 50 5.61 17.37 32.70
CA PRO A 50 6.55 18.26 32.04
C PRO A 50 7.67 18.70 32.98
N LEU A 51 8.90 18.69 32.48
CA LEU A 51 10.04 19.27 33.19
C LEU A 51 10.03 20.79 32.98
N PRO A 52 10.38 21.60 34.00
CA PRO A 52 10.45 23.06 33.87
C PRO A 52 11.73 23.48 33.13
N ALA A 53 11.94 22.96 31.93
CA ALA A 53 13.11 23.20 31.09
C ALA A 53 12.70 23.30 29.63
N SER A 54 13.39 24.17 28.87
CA SER A 54 13.28 24.21 27.42
C SER A 54 14.33 23.31 26.80
N VAL A 55 13.91 22.39 25.93
CA VAL A 55 14.81 21.46 25.25
C VAL A 55 14.76 21.68 23.74
N GLY A 56 15.94 21.70 23.10
CA GLY A 56 16.05 21.69 21.65
C GLY A 56 15.91 20.27 21.11
N LEU A 57 14.92 20.03 20.25
CA LEU A 57 14.72 18.73 19.61
C LEU A 57 15.34 18.72 18.21
N VAL A 58 16.45 18.02 18.04
CA VAL A 58 17.07 17.78 16.73
C VAL A 58 16.78 16.34 16.31
N LEU A 59 15.97 16.17 15.26
CA LEU A 59 15.62 14.86 14.73
C LEU A 59 16.43 14.56 13.47
N PRO A 60 17.13 13.41 13.42
CA PRO A 60 17.87 13.02 12.23
C PRO A 60 16.92 12.66 11.07
N ASN A 61 17.42 12.71 9.84
CA ASN A 61 16.58 12.56 8.64
C ASN A 61 15.94 11.17 8.57
N GLU A 62 16.67 10.17 9.00
CA GLU A 62 16.32 8.76 9.09
C GLU A 62 15.06 8.57 9.94
N LEU A 63 14.90 9.39 10.98
CA LEU A 63 13.75 9.33 11.88
C LEU A 63 12.57 10.13 11.33
N ARG A 64 12.82 11.33 10.78
CA ARG A 64 11.76 12.20 10.22
C ARG A 64 11.10 11.61 8.98
N ASN A 65 11.88 10.92 8.16
CA ASN A 65 11.45 10.34 6.89
C ASN A 65 11.48 8.81 6.90
N TYR A 66 11.37 8.21 8.09
CA TYR A 66 11.39 6.76 8.22
C TYR A 66 10.24 6.11 7.43
N LEU A 67 10.60 5.14 6.60
CA LEU A 67 9.68 4.30 5.85
C LEU A 67 9.88 2.86 6.29
N HIS A 68 8.92 2.34 7.05
CA HIS A 68 8.90 0.93 7.43
C HIS A 68 8.56 0.08 6.20
N LYS A 69 9.33 -0.98 5.97
CA LYS A 69 9.13 -1.91 4.86
C LYS A 69 8.98 -3.31 5.43
N GLU A 70 7.90 -3.98 5.08
CA GLU A 70 7.67 -5.36 5.50
C GLU A 70 6.95 -6.17 4.42
N THR A 71 7.27 -7.45 4.34
CA THR A 71 6.52 -8.38 3.49
C THR A 71 5.55 -9.17 4.37
N ARG A 72 4.25 -9.02 4.14
CA ARG A 72 3.21 -9.73 4.90
C ARG A 72 2.23 -10.40 3.94
N TRP A 73 2.05 -11.71 4.10
CA TRP A 73 1.21 -12.55 3.24
C TRP A 73 1.57 -12.47 1.75
N GLY A 74 2.87 -12.37 1.44
CA GLY A 74 3.37 -12.25 0.06
C GLY A 74 3.15 -10.87 -0.57
N VAL A 75 2.68 -9.89 0.21
CA VAL A 75 2.47 -8.51 -0.23
C VAL A 75 3.54 -7.62 0.40
N GLU A 76 4.11 -6.71 -0.39
CA GLU A 76 5.05 -5.69 0.07
C GLU A 76 4.31 -4.52 0.71
N TRP A 77 4.64 -4.15 1.94
CA TRP A 77 4.05 -3.04 2.67
C TRP A 77 5.09 -1.95 2.89
N HIS A 78 4.67 -0.71 2.65
CA HIS A 78 5.45 0.49 2.86
C HIS A 78 4.66 1.43 3.77
N VAL A 79 5.11 1.65 4.99
CA VAL A 79 4.40 2.47 5.98
C VAL A 79 5.25 3.69 6.36
N ALA A 80 4.74 4.88 6.05
CA ALA A 80 5.42 6.15 6.34
C ALA A 80 5.25 6.52 7.83
N LEU A 81 6.11 6.01 8.70
CA LEU A 81 6.05 6.26 10.14
C LEU A 81 6.79 7.54 10.58
N GLY A 82 7.65 8.10 9.73
CA GLY A 82 8.43 9.30 10.05
C GLY A 82 7.61 10.47 10.63
N PRO A 83 6.47 10.87 10.02
CA PRO A 83 5.58 11.88 10.59
C PRO A 83 5.09 11.54 12.01
N GLY A 84 4.81 10.27 12.29
CA GLY A 84 4.43 9.77 13.61
C GLY A 84 5.55 9.90 14.63
N HIS A 85 6.80 9.56 14.26
CA HIS A 85 7.96 9.75 15.14
C HIS A 85 8.16 11.22 15.52
N VAL A 86 8.03 12.12 14.55
CA VAL A 86 8.15 13.58 14.79
C VAL A 86 7.06 14.05 15.77
N ARG A 87 5.82 13.60 15.57
CA ARG A 87 4.70 13.94 16.45
C ARG A 87 4.94 13.44 17.87
N LEU A 88 5.30 12.17 18.01
CA LEU A 88 5.56 11.52 19.30
C LEU A 88 6.63 12.27 20.11
N LEU A 89 7.78 12.54 19.49
CA LEU A 89 8.91 13.17 20.18
C LEU A 89 8.64 14.64 20.51
N ARG A 90 7.91 15.36 19.66
CA ARG A 90 7.51 16.75 19.92
C ARG A 90 6.51 16.84 21.08
N ASP A 91 5.60 15.88 21.20
CA ASP A 91 4.62 15.86 22.29
C ASP A 91 5.27 15.45 23.61
N ALA A 92 6.28 14.57 23.58
CA ALA A 92 7.04 14.17 24.77
C ALA A 92 8.03 15.24 25.27
N SER A 93 8.45 16.17 24.41
CA SER A 93 9.43 17.22 24.74
C SER A 93 8.78 18.56 25.15
N ARG A 94 7.45 18.59 25.31
CA ARG A 94 6.69 19.75 25.80
C ARG A 94 6.29 19.54 27.24
#